data_AF-A0A1W9PUP4-F1
#
_entry.id   AF-A0A1W9PUP4-F1
#
_cell.length_a   1.000
_cell.length_b   1.000
_cell.length_c   1.000
_cell.angle_alpha   90.00
_cell.angle_beta   90.00
_cell.angle_gamma   90.00
#
_symmetry.space_group_name_H-M   'P 1'
#
loop_
_entity.id
_entity.type
_entity.pdbx_description
1 polymer ?
#
loop_
_entity_poly.entity_id
_entity_poly.type
_entity_poly.pdbx_seq_one_letter_code
_entity_poly.pdbx_strand_id
1 'polypeptide(L)' 'MKSLFGEKISLHIHDVDLSQARQYGFKGPIKILLDQEPVPLKTAFDREKMKRLILDKLTERE' A
#
# COMPACT_ATOMS: atom_id res chain seq x y z
N MET A 1 0.12 10.61 4.41
CA MET A 1 0.78 10.08 3.20
C MET A 1 0.57 10.97 1.99
N LYS A 2 -0.68 11.30 1.59
CA LYS A 2 -0.95 12.23 0.46
C LYS A 2 -0.29 13.61 0.63
N SER A 3 -0.21 14.13 1.85
CA SER A 3 0.53 15.37 2.15
C SER A 3 2.07 15.25 2.03
N LEU A 4 2.65 14.04 2.08
CA LEU A 4 4.10 13.83 2.00
C LEU A 4 4.57 13.51 0.59
N PHE A 5 3.73 12.84 -0.20
CA PHE A 5 4.06 12.37 -1.54
C PHE A 5 3.19 13.01 -2.64
N GLY A 6 2.25 13.88 -2.27
CA GLY A 6 1.40 14.62 -3.20
C GLY A 6 0.64 13.70 -4.16
N GLU A 7 0.69 14.05 -5.43
CA GLU A 7 0.12 13.30 -6.56
C GLU A 7 1.00 12.11 -7.00
N LYS A 8 2.20 11.92 -6.42
CA LYS A 8 3.07 10.78 -6.74
C LYS A 8 2.56 9.45 -6.20
N ILE A 9 1.52 9.46 -5.36
CA ILE A 9 0.87 8.26 -4.85
C ILE A 9 -0.64 8.31 -5.03
N SER A 10 -1.22 7.22 -5.51
CA SER A 10 -2.66 6.98 -5.52
C SER A 10 -3.02 6.00 -4.43
N LEU A 11 -3.95 6.40 -3.55
CA LEU A 11 -4.45 5.55 -2.48
C LEU A 11 -5.85 5.05 -2.84
N HIS A 12 -6.00 3.74 -2.92
CA HIS A 12 -7.29 3.08 -3.13
C HIS A 12 -7.60 2.22 -1.90
N ILE A 13 -8.77 2.46 -1.29
CA ILE A 13 -9.26 1.68 -0.15
C ILE A 13 -10.46 0.90 -0.65
N HIS A 14 -10.37 -0.42 -0.58
CA HIS A 14 -11.44 -1.34 -0.97
C HIS A 14 -11.94 -2.07 0.26
N ASP A 15 -13.26 -2.18 0.36
CA ASP A 15 -13.90 -3.05 1.34
C ASP A 15 -13.67 -4.53 0.96
N VAL A 16 -13.40 -5.38 1.96
CA VAL A 16 -13.13 -6.81 1.78
C VAL A 16 -14.33 -7.58 1.24
N ASP A 17 -15.55 -7.06 1.41
CA ASP A 17 -16.78 -7.65 0.85
C ASP A 17 -16.99 -7.34 -0.65
N LEU A 18 -16.20 -6.43 -1.22
CA LEU A 18 -16.26 -6.15 -2.66
C LEU A 18 -15.64 -7.30 -3.46
N SER A 19 -16.30 -7.72 -4.54
CA SER A 19 -15.79 -8.72 -5.49
C SER A 19 -14.37 -8.42 -5.99
N GLN A 20 -13.96 -7.15 -6.03
CA GLN A 20 -12.62 -6.71 -6.40
C GLN A 20 -11.54 -7.12 -5.39
N ALA A 21 -11.86 -7.32 -4.10
CA ALA A 21 -10.91 -7.80 -3.09
C ALA A 21 -10.72 -9.33 -3.15
N ARG A 22 -11.72 -10.07 -3.67
CA ARG A 22 -11.68 -11.54 -3.79
C ARG A 22 -10.54 -12.04 -4.68
N GLN A 23 -10.19 -11.30 -5.74
CA GLN A 23 -9.12 -11.67 -6.67
C GLN A 23 -7.75 -11.81 -6.00
N TYR A 24 -7.57 -11.20 -4.83
CA TYR A 24 -6.29 -11.19 -4.11
C TYR A 24 -6.21 -12.21 -2.96
N GLY A 25 -7.24 -13.05 -2.77
CA GLY A 25 -7.21 -14.20 -1.86
C GLY A 25 -6.91 -13.87 -0.39
N PHE A 26 -7.43 -12.75 0.12
CA PHE A 26 -7.06 -12.22 1.43
C PHE A 26 -7.61 -13.05 2.60
N LYS A 27 -6.73 -13.61 3.44
CA LYS A 27 -7.04 -14.22 4.75
C LYS A 27 -6.67 -13.22 5.85
N GLY A 28 -7.52 -12.24 6.12
CA GLY A 28 -7.32 -11.25 7.19
C GLY A 28 -8.19 -10.00 7.00
N PRO A 29 -8.39 -9.21 8.07
CA PRO A 29 -9.29 -8.05 8.02
C PRO A 29 -8.71 -6.87 7.22
N ILE A 30 -7.38 -6.77 7.13
CA ILE A 30 -6.68 -5.67 6.46
C ILE A 30 -5.48 -6.21 5.70
N LYS A 31 -5.34 -5.82 4.44
CA LYS A 31 -4.14 -6.04 3.64
C LYS A 31 -3.79 -4.76 2.91
N ILE A 32 -2.51 -4.43 2.88
CA ILE A 32 -1.98 -3.22 2.26
C ILE A 32 -1.08 -3.65 1.11
N LEU A 33 -1.33 -3.10 -0.06
CA LEU A 33 -0.56 -3.31 -1.27
C LEU A 33 0.15 -2.01 -1.64
N LEU A 34 1.40 -2.11 -2.11
CA LEU A 34 2.12 -1.02 -2.75
C LEU A 34 2.51 -1.52 -4.15
N ASP A 35 2.03 -0.84 -5.19
CA ASP A 35 2.24 -1.26 -6.59
C ASP A 35 1.79 -2.72 -6.87
N GLN A 36 0.64 -3.12 -6.31
CA GLN A 36 0.11 -4.49 -6.36
C GLN A 36 0.91 -5.54 -5.58
N GLU A 37 2.04 -5.18 -4.97
CA GLU A 37 2.83 -6.07 -4.11
C GLU A 37 2.39 -5.98 -2.65
N PRO A 38 2.27 -7.11 -1.94
CA PRO A 38 1.85 -7.11 -0.54
C PRO A 38 2.93 -6.55 0.40
N VAL A 39 2.54 -5.57 1.20
CA VAL A 39 3.41 -4.98 2.23
C VAL A 39 3.10 -5.64 3.58
N PRO A 40 4.12 -6.08 4.34
CA PRO A 40 3.91 -6.58 5.69
C PRO A 40 3.23 -5.54 6.56
N LEU A 41 2.19 -5.93 7.31
CA LEU A 41 1.44 -4.99 8.18
C LEU A 41 2.35 -4.27 9.18
N LYS A 42 3.39 -4.94 9.70
CA LYS A 42 4.41 -4.32 10.58
C LYS A 42 5.15 -3.15 9.91
N THR A 43 5.32 -3.19 8.60
CA THR A 43 5.93 -2.13 7.80
C THR A 43 4.90 -1.07 7.46
N ALA A 44 3.69 -1.47 7.11
CA ALA A 44 2.63 -0.56 6.67
C ALA A 44 2.06 0.30 7.81
N PHE A 45 1.99 -0.23 9.04
CA PHE A 45 1.56 0.52 10.22
C PHE A 45 2.66 1.40 10.83
N ASP A 46 3.91 1.20 10.41
CA ASP A 46 5.04 2.02 10.84
C ASP A 46 5.28 3.16 9.83
N ARG A 47 5.09 4.40 10.30
CA ARG A 47 5.13 5.58 9.43
C ARG A 47 6.49 5.76 8.76
N GLU A 48 7.59 5.52 9.46
CA GLU A 48 8.94 5.73 8.92
C GLU A 48 9.31 4.62 7.94
N LYS A 49 9.01 3.36 8.28
CA LYS A 49 9.27 2.23 7.38
C LYS A 49 8.46 2.33 6.09
N MET A 50 7.17 2.66 6.19
CA MET A 50 6.33 2.83 4.99
C MET A 50 6.79 4.01 4.15
N LYS A 51 7.19 5.14 4.76
CA LYS A 51 7.75 6.28 4.02
C LYS A 51 9.00 5.88 3.26
N ARG A 52 9.93 5.16 3.90
CA ARG A 52 11.19 4.72 3.26
C ARG A 52 10.91 3.76 2.10
N LEU A 53 10.00 2.81 2.27
CA LEU A 53 9.60 1.87 1.22
C LEU A 53 9.02 2.58 -0.01
N ILE A 54 8.17 3.59 0.19
CA ILE A 54 7.59 4.36 -0.91
C ILE A 54 8.67 5.20 -1.62
N LEU A 55 9.59 5.82 -0.88
CA LEU A 55 10.69 6.60 -1.46
C LEU A 55 11.60 5.73 -2.33
N ASP A 56 11.93 4.54 -1.86
CA ASP A 56 12.76 3.57 -2.59
C ASP A 56 12.12 3.22 -3.94
N LYS A 57 10.85 2.81 -3.93
CA LYS A 57 10.06 2.50 -5.14
C LYS A 57 9.89 3.67 -6.10
N LEU A 58 9.83 4.91 -5.59
CA LEU A 58 9.76 6.10 -6.44
C LEU A 58 11.11 6.40 -7.11
N THR A 59 12.22 6.12 -6.43
CA THR A 59 13.57 6.37 -6.94
C THR A 59 14.00 5.29 -7.96
N GLU A 60 13.55 4.03 -7.79
CA GLU A 60 13.77 2.95 -8.78
C GLU A 60 13.05 3.19 -10.13
N ARG A 61 12.17 4.19 -10.22
CA ARG A 61 11.35 4.51 -11.41
C ARG A 61 11.85 5.73 -12.19
N GLU A 62 12.95 6.36 -11.77
CA GLU A 62 13.60 7.49 -12.49
C GLU A 62 14.74 7.04 -13.40
#